data_AF-A0A0C3DHV7-F1
#
_entry.id   AF-A0A0C3DHV7-F1
#
_cell.length_a   1.000
_cell.length_b   1.000
_cell.length_c   1.000
_cell.angle_alpha   90.00
_cell.angle_beta   90.00
_cell.angle_gamma   90.00
#
_symmetry.space_group_name_H-M   'P 1'
#
loop_
_entity.id
_entity.type
_entity.pdbx_description
1 polymer ?
#
loop_
_entity_poly.entity_id
_entity_poly.type
_entity_poly.pdbx_seq_one_letter_code
_entity_poly.pdbx_strand_id
1 'polypeptide(L)'
;MSESERPIVAAEERFFNECNTAHVPVIVLLTKADAMEGKAIGQLRDEGMQMKEAMLGAGSLAIQILSEVIMKIRNQLDGCKYPPKDYLSMSGMNKETADCEPLIRCTTNALDEVELQKLVVSAQQVNFNLNIEMAVRYIMRRAKEESFRKRLVELEIFEWMPLKQ
;
A
#
# COMPACT_ATOMS: atom_id res chain seq x y z
N MET A 1 -29.51 -0.06 6.02
CA MET A 1 -28.07 -0.26 5.82
C MET A 1 -27.79 -0.11 4.33
N SER A 2 -27.13 0.97 3.93
CA SER A 2 -26.73 1.18 2.53
C SER A 2 -25.50 0.33 2.21
N GLU A 3 -25.32 -0.05 0.94
CA GLU A 3 -24.14 -0.82 0.50
C GLU A 3 -22.80 -0.17 0.86
N SER A 4 -22.78 1.16 1.04
CA SER A 4 -21.61 1.94 1.46
C SER A 4 -21.07 1.61 2.86
N GLU A 5 -21.81 0.86 3.68
CA GLU A 5 -21.40 0.47 5.04
C GLU A 5 -20.81 -0.94 5.12
N ARG A 6 -20.90 -1.73 4.04
CA ARG A 6 -20.37 -3.10 4.03
C ARG A 6 -18.91 -3.12 3.54
N PRO A 7 -17.95 -3.51 4.39
CA PRO A 7 -16.55 -3.61 3.97
C PRO A 7 -16.29 -4.79 3.03
N ILE A 8 -17.22 -5.76 2.95
CA ILE A 8 -17.23 -6.89 2.00
C ILE A 8 -18.59 -6.92 1.31
N VAL A 9 -18.61 -6.97 -0.01
CA VAL A 9 -19.84 -7.18 -0.78
C VAL A 9 -19.97 -8.65 -1.21
N ALA A 10 -21.15 -9.01 -1.72
CA ALA A 10 -21.45 -10.41 -2.08
C ALA A 10 -20.49 -10.98 -3.14
N ALA A 11 -19.84 -10.11 -3.92
CA ALA A 11 -18.88 -10.53 -4.94
C ALA A 11 -17.57 -11.06 -4.33
N GLU A 12 -16.98 -10.37 -3.34
CA GLU A 12 -15.76 -10.87 -2.69
C GLU A 12 -16.04 -12.14 -1.90
N GLU A 13 -17.17 -12.21 -1.18
CA GLU A 13 -17.54 -13.43 -0.45
C GLU A 13 -17.76 -14.63 -1.38
N ARG A 14 -18.38 -14.43 -2.55
CA ARG A 14 -18.48 -15.48 -3.57
C ARG A 14 -17.12 -15.88 -4.11
N PHE A 15 -16.22 -14.92 -4.35
CA PHE A 15 -14.86 -15.23 -4.79
C PHE A 15 -14.18 -16.20 -3.83
N PHE A 16 -14.16 -15.90 -2.52
CA PHE A 16 -13.49 -16.75 -1.53
C PHE A 16 -14.23 -18.06 -1.21
N ASN A 17 -15.49 -18.24 -1.64
CA ASN A 17 -16.22 -19.50 -1.46
C ASN A 17 -16.27 -20.39 -2.70
N GLU A 18 -16.30 -19.80 -3.89
CA GLU A 18 -16.55 -20.51 -5.15
C GLU A 18 -15.29 -20.59 -6.03
N CYS A 19 -14.38 -19.61 -5.94
CA CYS A 19 -13.18 -19.56 -6.78
C CYS A 19 -12.02 -20.33 -6.14
N ASN A 20 -11.77 -21.54 -6.63
CA ASN A 20 -10.55 -22.27 -6.27
C ASN A 20 -9.37 -21.73 -7.06
N THR A 21 -8.49 -20.95 -6.42
CA THR A 21 -7.26 -20.46 -7.03
C THR A 21 -6.14 -21.50 -7.08
N ALA A 22 -6.42 -22.74 -6.65
CA ALA A 22 -5.52 -23.87 -6.57
C ALA A 22 -4.26 -23.54 -5.76
N HIS A 23 -3.15 -23.23 -6.43
CA HIS A 23 -1.86 -22.94 -5.81
C HIS A 23 -1.50 -21.45 -5.82
N VAL A 24 -2.37 -20.58 -6.34
CA VAL A 24 -2.13 -19.14 -6.36
C VAL A 24 -2.66 -18.52 -5.07
N PRO A 25 -1.79 -17.98 -4.19
CA PRO A 25 -2.24 -17.32 -2.96
C PRO A 25 -2.94 -16.01 -3.30
N VAL A 26 -4.01 -15.70 -2.56
CA VAL A 26 -4.74 -14.43 -2.67
C VAL A 26 -4.50 -13.61 -1.41
N ILE A 27 -4.12 -12.36 -1.58
CA ILE A 27 -4.04 -11.38 -0.49
C ILE A 27 -5.21 -10.40 -0.61
N VAL A 28 -5.78 -10.01 0.52
CA VAL A 28 -6.83 -8.98 0.57
C VAL A 28 -6.16 -7.63 0.75
N LEU A 29 -6.38 -6.73 -0.20
CA LEU A 29 -5.86 -5.37 -0.16
C LEU A 29 -6.99 -4.38 0.14
N LEU A 30 -6.95 -3.78 1.33
CA LEU A 30 -7.82 -2.67 1.67
C LEU A 30 -7.23 -1.39 1.05
N THR A 31 -7.87 -0.96 -0.03
CA THR A 31 -7.53 0.30 -0.69
C THR A 31 -8.22 1.47 0.02
N LYS A 32 -7.62 2.67 -0.07
CA LYS A 32 -8.16 3.91 0.51
C LYS A 32 -8.24 3.92 2.04
N ALA A 33 -7.25 3.36 2.72
CA ALA A 33 -7.20 3.44 4.18
C ALA A 33 -7.10 4.89 4.69
N ASP A 34 -6.62 5.82 3.86
CA ASP A 34 -6.65 7.27 4.09
C ASP A 34 -8.07 7.85 4.16
N ALA A 35 -9.09 7.19 3.60
CA ALA A 35 -10.48 7.62 3.74
C ALA A 35 -11.01 7.48 5.18
N MET A 36 -10.34 6.70 6.03
CA MET A 36 -10.75 6.52 7.44
C MET A 36 -10.62 7.81 8.24
N GLU A 37 -9.69 8.70 7.86
CA GLU A 37 -9.55 10.01 8.49
C GLU A 37 -10.77 10.90 8.23
N GLY A 38 -11.26 10.94 6.99
CA GLY A 38 -12.49 11.66 6.65
C GLY A 38 -13.70 11.12 7.42
N LYS A 39 -13.80 9.79 7.58
CA LYS A 39 -14.85 9.16 8.38
C LYS A 39 -14.73 9.50 9.87
N ALA A 40 -13.52 9.50 10.42
CA ALA A 40 -13.26 9.88 11.80
C ALA A 40 -13.63 11.34 12.07
N ILE A 41 -13.27 12.26 11.17
CA ILE A 41 -13.68 13.67 11.26
C ILE A 41 -15.21 13.77 11.29
N GLY A 42 -15.92 13.06 10.40
CA GLY A 42 -17.38 13.03 10.38
C GLY A 42 -17.98 12.59 11.72
N GLN A 43 -17.47 11.49 12.29
CA GLN A 43 -17.94 10.98 13.60
C GLN A 43 -17.70 11.99 14.72
N LEU A 44 -16.50 12.58 14.82
CA LEU A 44 -16.20 13.59 15.84
C LEU A 44 -17.07 14.85 15.69
N ARG A 45 -17.41 15.22 14.45
CA ARG A 45 -18.33 16.33 14.17
C ARG A 45 -19.75 16.03 14.63
N ASP A 46 -20.21 14.80 14.42
CA ASP A 46 -21.54 14.35 14.87
C ASP A 46 -21.62 14.27 16.40
N GLU A 47 -20.50 14.01 17.08
CA GLU A 47 -20.35 14.10 18.54
C GLU A 47 -20.28 15.55 19.08
N GLY A 48 -20.33 16.55 18.20
CA GLY A 48 -20.39 17.98 18.55
C GLY A 48 -19.05 18.68 18.63
N MET A 49 -17.95 18.01 18.27
CA MET A 49 -16.61 18.60 18.28
C MET A 49 -16.46 19.67 17.18
N GLN A 50 -15.72 20.76 17.46
CA GLN A 50 -15.44 21.77 16.43
C GLN A 50 -14.54 21.20 15.35
N MET A 51 -14.65 21.71 14.10
CA MET A 51 -13.89 21.17 12.96
C MET A 51 -12.38 21.09 13.21
N LYS A 52 -11.81 22.12 13.84
CA LYS A 52 -10.38 22.16 14.15
C LYS A 52 -9.96 21.09 15.16
N GLU A 53 -10.78 20.87 16.18
CA GLU A 53 -10.55 19.84 17.21
C GLU A 53 -10.75 18.44 16.61
N ALA A 54 -11.78 18.26 15.78
CA ALA A 54 -12.07 17.00 15.09
C ALA A 54 -10.91 16.59 14.17
N MET A 55 -10.34 17.53 13.40
CA MET A 55 -9.16 17.26 12.57
C MET A 55 -7.95 16.84 13.40
N LEU A 56 -7.73 17.45 14.57
CA LEU A 56 -6.61 17.09 15.46
C LEU A 56 -6.79 15.70 16.10
N GLY A 57 -8.03 15.32 16.42
CA GLY A 57 -8.36 14.03 17.02
C GLY A 57 -8.57 12.89 16.02
N ALA A 58 -8.77 13.20 14.73
CA ALA A 58 -9.19 12.22 13.73
C ALA A 58 -8.21 11.08 13.51
N GLY A 59 -6.89 11.34 13.63
CA GLY A 59 -5.87 10.34 13.34
C GLY A 59 -5.97 9.09 14.22
N SER A 60 -6.17 9.24 15.53
CA SER A 60 -6.27 8.10 16.44
C SER A 60 -7.57 7.30 16.22
N LEU A 61 -8.69 8.01 16.02
CA LEU A 61 -9.97 7.39 15.71
C LEU A 61 -9.95 6.69 14.34
N ALA A 62 -9.28 7.25 13.34
CA ALA A 62 -9.12 6.64 12.02
C ALA A 62 -8.39 5.28 12.10
N ILE A 63 -7.34 5.19 12.94
CA ILE A 63 -6.62 3.93 13.19
C ILE A 63 -7.55 2.89 13.85
N GLN A 64 -8.37 3.31 14.81
CA GLN A 64 -9.35 2.44 15.46
C GLN A 64 -10.41 1.93 14.48
N ILE A 65 -11.01 2.83 13.69
CA ILE A 65 -11.98 2.49 12.65
C ILE A 65 -11.36 1.50 11.66
N LEU A 66 -10.13 1.75 11.21
CA LEU A 66 -9.42 0.87 10.27
C LEU A 66 -9.21 -0.52 10.87
N SER A 67 -8.77 -0.60 12.13
CA SER A 67 -8.59 -1.87 12.85
C SER A 67 -9.90 -2.65 12.95
N GLU A 68 -11.01 -1.99 13.30
CA GLU A 68 -12.32 -2.62 13.36
C GLU A 68 -12.79 -3.13 11.99
N VAL A 69 -12.55 -2.36 10.93
CA VAL A 69 -12.88 -2.76 9.56
C VAL A 69 -12.07 -3.99 9.16
N ILE A 70 -10.76 -4.00 9.41
CA ILE A 70 -9.89 -5.15 9.11
C ILE A 70 -10.34 -6.38 9.90
N MET A 71 -10.66 -6.24 11.18
CA MET A 71 -11.16 -7.36 12.00
C MET A 71 -12.47 -7.92 11.46
N LYS A 72 -13.42 -7.07 11.05
CA LYS A 72 -14.68 -7.51 10.43
C LYS A 72 -14.42 -8.28 9.14
N ILE A 73 -13.51 -7.78 8.31
CA ILE A 73 -13.15 -8.44 7.05
C ILE A 73 -12.52 -9.81 7.31
N ARG A 74 -11.56 -9.90 8.24
CA ARG A 74 -10.91 -11.15 8.64
C ARG A 74 -11.92 -12.17 9.15
N ASN A 75 -12.78 -11.77 10.09
CA ASN A 75 -13.81 -12.63 10.67
C ASN A 75 -14.76 -13.22 9.61
N GLN A 76 -14.99 -12.51 8.52
CA GLN A 76 -15.84 -12.98 7.41
C GLN A 76 -15.06 -13.89 6.45
N LEU A 77 -13.88 -13.49 6.00
CA LEU A 77 -13.14 -14.18 4.94
C LEU A 77 -12.32 -15.38 5.43
N ASP A 78 -11.85 -15.37 6.67
CA ASP A 78 -11.11 -16.50 7.25
C ASP A 78 -12.00 -17.76 7.39
N GLY A 79 -13.32 -17.58 7.43
CA GLY A 79 -14.30 -18.68 7.46
C GLY A 79 -14.72 -19.20 6.07
N CYS A 80 -14.27 -18.58 4.99
CA CYS A 80 -14.63 -18.98 3.63
C CYS A 80 -13.90 -20.27 3.20
N LYS A 81 -14.43 -20.93 2.17
CA LYS A 81 -13.87 -22.20 1.67
C LYS A 81 -12.41 -22.07 1.19
N TYR A 82 -12.07 -20.93 0.61
CA TYR A 82 -10.74 -20.58 0.13
C TYR A 82 -10.32 -19.27 0.80
N PRO A 83 -9.83 -19.28 2.04
CA PRO A 83 -9.50 -18.05 2.76
C PRO A 83 -8.27 -17.36 2.14
N PRO A 84 -8.17 -16.02 2.26
CA PRO A 84 -6.99 -15.30 1.82
C PRO A 84 -5.76 -15.65 2.67
N LYS A 85 -4.58 -15.52 2.07
CA LYS A 85 -3.29 -15.80 2.70
C LYS A 85 -2.87 -14.71 3.68
N ASP A 86 -3.17 -13.47 3.37
CA ASP A 86 -2.84 -12.31 4.20
C ASP A 86 -3.76 -11.11 3.88
N TYR A 87 -3.71 -10.10 4.75
CA TYR A 87 -4.48 -8.88 4.66
C TYR A 87 -3.55 -7.68 4.79
N LEU A 88 -3.62 -6.76 3.83
CA LEU A 88 -2.83 -5.55 3.84
C LEU A 88 -3.73 -4.32 3.67
N SER A 89 -3.43 -3.29 4.45
CA SER A 89 -4.05 -1.98 4.30
C SER A 89 -3.06 -1.00 3.69
N MET A 90 -3.49 -0.25 2.68
CA MET A 90 -2.66 0.74 2.01
C MET A 90 -3.35 2.09 1.90
N SER A 91 -2.55 3.14 2.08
CA SER A 91 -2.97 4.55 1.97
C SER A 91 -2.22 5.22 0.84
N GLY A 92 -2.85 6.20 0.19
CA GLY A 92 -2.16 7.06 -0.78
C GLY A 92 -1.73 6.36 -2.07
N MET A 93 -2.35 5.22 -2.43
CA MET A 93 -2.07 4.48 -3.67
C MET A 93 -2.34 5.29 -4.96
N ASN A 94 -3.02 6.43 -4.84
CA ASN A 94 -3.25 7.38 -5.93
C ASN A 94 -2.06 8.33 -6.18
N LYS A 95 -0.99 8.25 -5.38
CA LYS A 95 0.21 9.08 -5.51
C LYS A 95 1.31 8.29 -6.22
N GLU A 96 2.04 8.94 -7.12
CA GLU A 96 3.20 8.33 -7.79
C GLU A 96 4.30 7.91 -6.81
N THR A 97 4.36 8.57 -5.65
CA THR A 97 5.31 8.29 -4.56
C THR A 97 4.74 7.36 -3.47
N ALA A 98 3.66 6.62 -3.77
CA ALA A 98 3.08 5.68 -2.83
C ALA A 98 4.11 4.63 -2.41
N ASP A 99 4.13 4.34 -1.11
CA ASP A 99 5.05 3.34 -0.56
C ASP A 99 4.52 1.93 -0.84
N CYS A 100 5.14 1.28 -1.84
CA CYS A 100 4.80 -0.08 -2.25
C CYS A 100 5.55 -1.15 -1.46
N GLU A 101 6.48 -0.79 -0.56
CA GLU A 101 7.25 -1.76 0.22
C GLU A 101 6.38 -2.75 1.00
N PRO A 102 5.30 -2.32 1.71
CA PRO A 102 4.43 -3.24 2.43
C PRO A 102 3.75 -4.25 1.51
N LEU A 103 3.37 -3.84 0.29
CA LEU A 103 2.72 -4.71 -0.70
C LEU A 103 3.69 -5.73 -1.26
N ILE A 104 4.90 -5.31 -1.62
CA ILE A 104 5.95 -6.21 -2.14
C ILE A 104 6.29 -7.25 -1.07
N ARG A 105 6.46 -6.83 0.19
CA ARG A 105 6.76 -7.74 1.30
C ARG A 105 5.61 -8.70 1.59
N CYS A 106 4.37 -8.22 1.66
CA CYS A 106 3.19 -9.06 1.86
C CYS A 106 3.05 -10.09 0.73
N THR A 107 3.21 -9.66 -0.53
CA THR A 107 3.17 -10.54 -1.71
C THR A 107 4.26 -11.61 -1.64
N THR A 108 5.49 -11.23 -1.29
CA THR A 108 6.61 -12.18 -1.15
C THR A 108 6.30 -13.20 -0.07
N ASN A 109 5.83 -12.77 1.10
CA ASN A 109 5.51 -13.66 2.22
C ASN A 109 4.31 -14.57 1.97
N ALA A 110 3.39 -14.17 1.09
CA ALA A 110 2.22 -14.97 0.73
C ALA A 110 2.57 -16.18 -0.15
N LEU A 111 3.73 -16.17 -0.81
CA LEU A 111 4.20 -17.28 -1.64
C LEU A 111 4.74 -18.42 -0.77
N ASP A 112 4.28 -19.65 -1.01
CA ASP A 112 4.69 -20.83 -0.24
C ASP A 112 6.07 -21.38 -0.65
N GLU A 113 6.51 -21.12 -1.88
CA GLU A 113 7.79 -21.62 -2.41
C GLU A 113 8.91 -20.59 -2.31
N VAL A 114 10.02 -20.98 -1.68
CA VAL A 114 11.20 -20.12 -1.50
C VAL A 114 11.80 -19.68 -2.83
N GLU A 115 11.72 -20.51 -3.86
CA GLU A 115 12.17 -20.21 -5.22
C GLU A 115 11.36 -19.06 -5.83
N LEU A 116 10.03 -19.04 -5.62
CA LEU A 116 9.17 -17.96 -6.06
C LEU A 116 9.43 -16.68 -5.25
N GLN A 117 9.66 -16.79 -3.95
CA GLN A 117 10.06 -15.65 -3.12
C GLN A 117 11.37 -15.03 -3.63
N LYS A 118 12.38 -15.87 -3.89
CA LYS A 118 13.67 -15.44 -4.47
C LYS A 118 13.49 -14.78 -5.83
N LEU A 119 12.60 -15.31 -6.68
CA LEU A 119 12.29 -14.72 -7.97
C LEU A 119 11.77 -13.28 -7.81
N VAL A 120 10.80 -13.06 -6.92
CA VAL A 120 10.26 -11.71 -6.64
C VAL A 120 11.35 -10.76 -6.17
N VAL A 121 12.16 -11.18 -5.18
CA VAL A 121 13.26 -10.35 -4.65
C VAL A 121 14.29 -10.03 -5.74
N SER A 122 14.65 -11.03 -6.57
CA SER A 122 15.60 -10.84 -7.67
C SER A 122 15.09 -9.84 -8.72
N ALA A 123 13.79 -9.87 -9.03
CA ALA A 123 13.17 -8.91 -9.94
C ALA A 123 13.23 -7.48 -9.38
N GLN A 124 13.02 -7.30 -8.06
CA GLN A 124 13.18 -5.98 -7.43
C GLN A 124 14.64 -5.48 -7.48
N GLN A 125 15.61 -6.38 -7.33
CA GLN A 125 17.03 -6.01 -7.48
C GLN A 125 17.36 -5.56 -8.90
N VAL A 126 16.82 -6.23 -9.92
CA VAL A 126 16.97 -5.82 -11.34
C VAL A 126 16.35 -4.45 -11.57
N ASN A 127 15.14 -4.20 -11.05
CA ASN A 127 14.48 -2.90 -11.14
C ASN A 127 15.33 -1.79 -10.50
N PHE A 128 15.93 -2.05 -9.34
CA PHE A 128 16.82 -1.10 -8.68
C PHE A 128 18.07 -0.77 -9.51
N ASN A 129 18.72 -1.79 -10.07
CA ASN A 129 19.88 -1.60 -10.94
C ASN A 129 19.53 -0.77 -12.19
N LEU A 130 18.39 -1.06 -12.83
CA LEU A 130 17.90 -0.30 -13.98
C LEU A 130 17.56 1.15 -13.60
N ASN A 131 16.97 1.39 -12.43
CA ASN A 131 16.69 2.74 -11.94
C ASN A 131 17.98 3.55 -11.75
N ILE A 132 19.02 2.96 -11.15
CA ILE A 132 20.34 3.61 -11.04
C ILE A 132 20.90 3.91 -12.42
N GLU A 133 20.89 2.94 -13.33
CA GLU A 133 21.41 3.13 -14.68
C GLU A 133 20.71 4.27 -15.42
N MET A 134 19.37 4.32 -15.34
CA MET A 134 18.56 5.37 -15.95
C MET A 134 18.84 6.75 -15.33
N ALA A 135 18.95 6.83 -14.01
CA ALA A 135 19.30 8.07 -13.31
C ALA A 135 20.68 8.59 -13.73
N VAL A 136 21.69 7.72 -13.77
CA VAL A 136 23.05 8.08 -14.21
C VAL A 136 23.06 8.53 -15.66
N ARG A 137 22.39 7.80 -16.57
CA ARG A 137 22.27 8.18 -17.99
C ARG A 137 21.59 9.55 -18.16
N TYR A 138 20.55 9.82 -17.39
CA TYR A 138 19.85 11.11 -17.39
C TYR A 138 20.77 12.26 -16.98
N ILE A 139 21.50 12.10 -15.88
CA ILE A 139 22.44 13.11 -15.38
C ILE A 139 23.60 13.34 -16.37
N MET A 140 24.20 12.26 -16.89
CA MET A 140 25.28 12.38 -17.89
C MET A 140 24.81 13.11 -19.16
N ARG A 141 23.54 12.92 -19.56
CA ARG A 141 22.97 13.65 -20.70
C ARG A 141 22.86 15.14 -20.44
N ARG A 142 22.44 15.54 -19.22
CA ARG A 142 22.37 16.95 -18.81
C ARG A 142 23.75 17.57 -18.63
N ALA A 143 24.71 16.83 -18.09
CA ALA A 143 26.09 17.27 -17.89
C ALA A 143 26.90 17.43 -19.19
N LYS A 144 26.37 17.02 -20.36
CA LYS A 144 26.97 17.41 -21.66
C LYS A 144 26.76 18.90 -21.99
N GLU A 145 25.94 19.62 -21.22
CA GLU A 145 25.69 21.07 -21.37
C GLU A 145 26.33 21.93 -20.26
N GLU A 146 26.77 21.37 -19.13
CA GLU A 146 27.52 22.09 -18.08
C GLU A 146 28.64 21.22 -17.46
N SER A 147 29.75 21.84 -17.04
CA SER A 147 30.90 21.14 -16.47
C SER A 147 30.52 20.20 -15.31
N PHE A 148 30.96 18.94 -15.40
CA PHE A 148 30.62 17.88 -14.45
C PHE A 148 31.05 18.23 -13.02
N ARG A 149 30.07 18.55 -12.16
CA ARG A 149 30.27 18.79 -10.73
C ARG A 149 29.75 17.59 -9.93
N LYS A 150 30.65 16.69 -9.52
CA LYS A 150 30.34 15.47 -8.73
C LYS A 150 29.37 15.72 -7.56
N ARG A 151 29.57 16.79 -6.80
CA ARG A 151 28.73 17.15 -5.64
C ARG A 151 27.30 17.56 -6.04
N LEU A 152 27.12 18.12 -7.24
CA LEU A 152 25.80 18.44 -7.81
C LEU A 152 25.07 17.17 -8.21
N VAL A 153 25.78 16.24 -8.85
CA VAL A 153 25.25 14.92 -9.25
C VAL A 153 24.82 14.09 -8.05
N GLU A 154 25.61 14.07 -6.98
CA GLU A 154 25.24 13.40 -5.73
C GLU A 154 23.95 14.00 -5.15
N LEU A 155 23.82 15.34 -5.11
CA LEU A 155 22.60 16.01 -4.65
C LEU A 155 21.39 15.74 -5.54
N GLU A 156 21.56 15.74 -6.87
CA GLU A 156 20.48 15.41 -7.82
C GLU A 156 20.04 13.94 -7.69
N ILE A 157 20.97 13.01 -7.46
CA ILE A 157 20.64 11.60 -7.19
C ILE A 157 19.86 11.47 -5.88
N PHE A 158 20.25 12.20 -4.82
CA PHE A 158 19.54 12.18 -3.55
C PHE A 158 18.19 12.90 -3.60
N GLU A 159 17.99 13.91 -4.47
CA GLU A 159 16.66 14.47 -4.75
C GLU A 159 15.77 13.52 -5.57
N TRP A 160 16.37 12.80 -6.52
CA TRP A 160 15.63 11.88 -7.40
C TRP A 160 15.26 10.56 -6.70
N MET A 161 16.01 10.17 -5.67
CA MET A 161 15.69 9.03 -4.82
C MET A 161 14.85 9.49 -3.64
N PRO A 162 13.56 9.10 -3.54
CA PRO A 162 12.77 9.32 -2.34
C PRO A 162 13.20 8.33 -1.25
N LEU A 163 14.44 8.45 -0.77
CA LEU A 163 14.82 7.88 0.51
C LEU A 163 14.07 8.70 1.56
N LYS A 164 12.98 8.14 2.08
CA LYS A 164 12.33 8.67 3.28
C LYS A 164 13.42 8.81 4.35
N GLN A 165 13.78 10.05 4.69
CA GLN A 165 14.48 10.38 5.92
C GLN A 165 13.58 10.10 7.11
#